data_AF-A0A956Z7R5-F1
#
_entry.id   AF-A0A956Z7R5-F1
#
_cell.length_a   1.000
_cell.length_b   1.000
_cell.length_c   1.000
_cell.angle_alpha   90.00
_cell.angle_beta   90.00
_cell.angle_gamma   90.00
#
_symmetry.space_group_name_H-M   'P 1'
#
loop_
_entity.id
_entity.type
_entity.pdbx_description
1 polymer ?
#
loop_
_entity_poly.entity_id
_entity_poly.type
_entity_poly.pdbx_seq_one_letter_code
_entity_poly.pdbx_strand_id
1 'polypeptide(L)'
;YNKQLLSDILMAKQGILLLDLLMLGSQGQLYAWGKNWLSKRLSGKMGYTGEFNYASDAYLRKQTKQYEAQKKARTQRSLWVGYGANIALPLLIVGPLLRNKGIKSGGIGFGKLKQLIPILNYTNAIFMSKWVMLWNDVFNWSFANFSAARDKHEVRERLWEHGSFYFFFYFGDVLLSGLGAQALAKQFKAQGRKMPLSLVKHHKVLGLRLPIATHLNSIYEAVGRQPNHWLYKAARRNFWAGLLGTSLGMALIKIGNNIYTYRTVQAEEQSGLANKQFQVKVPQVGVATPQLVQYFNQAAVRG
;
A
#
# COMPACT_ATOMS: atom_id res chain seq x y z
N TYR A 1 2.89 -37.08 -22.67
CA TYR A 1 2.18 -36.39 -21.57
C TYR A 1 0.70 -36.31 -21.90
N ASN A 2 -0.17 -36.82 -21.02
CA ASN A 2 -1.62 -36.73 -21.19
C ASN A 2 -2.07 -35.26 -21.05
N LYS A 3 -2.52 -34.65 -22.16
CA LYS A 3 -2.94 -33.23 -22.20
C LYS A 3 -4.11 -32.95 -21.26
N GLN A 4 -4.99 -33.94 -21.07
CA GLN A 4 -6.13 -33.82 -20.16
C GLN A 4 -5.66 -33.70 -18.72
N LEU A 5 -4.79 -34.63 -18.29
CA LEU A 5 -4.21 -34.62 -16.94
C LEU A 5 -3.49 -33.30 -16.62
N LEU A 6 -2.75 -32.74 -17.58
CA LEU A 6 -2.11 -31.43 -17.41
C LEU A 6 -3.13 -30.30 -17.23
N SER A 7 -4.21 -30.29 -18.01
CA SER A 7 -5.29 -29.31 -17.91
C SER A 7 -5.98 -29.37 -16.55
N ASP A 8 -6.30 -30.58 -16.09
CA ASP A 8 -6.99 -30.81 -14.81
C ASP A 8 -6.12 -30.35 -13.62
N ILE A 9 -4.81 -30.66 -13.65
CA ILE A 9 -3.85 -30.19 -12.63
C ILE A 9 -3.77 -28.65 -12.62
N LEU A 10 -3.75 -28.02 -13.79
CA LEU A 10 -3.69 -26.55 -13.88
C LEU A 10 -4.97 -25.92 -13.32
N MET A 11 -6.15 -26.46 -13.65
CA MET A 11 -7.41 -25.97 -13.12
C MET A 11 -7.50 -26.13 -11.60
N ALA A 12 -7.07 -27.28 -11.06
CA ALA A 12 -7.05 -27.51 -9.61
C ALA A 12 -6.15 -26.50 -8.88
N LYS A 13 -4.94 -26.24 -9.38
CA LYS A 13 -4.03 -25.22 -8.82
C LYS A 13 -4.64 -23.82 -8.80
N GLN A 14 -5.41 -23.50 -9.82
CA GLN A 14 -6.03 -22.19 -9.97
C GLN A 14 -7.28 -22.04 -9.10
N GLY A 15 -8.00 -23.14 -8.87
CA GLY A 15 -9.03 -23.21 -7.84
C GLY A 15 -8.47 -22.97 -6.44
N ILE A 16 -7.36 -23.60 -6.08
CA ILE A 16 -6.67 -23.36 -4.80
C ILE A 16 -6.22 -21.90 -4.70
N LEU A 17 -5.55 -21.37 -5.73
CA LEU A 17 -5.15 -19.97 -5.76
C LEU A 17 -6.33 -19.01 -5.57
N LEU A 18 -7.46 -19.27 -6.25
CA LEU A 18 -8.67 -18.46 -6.09
C LEU A 18 -9.16 -18.49 -4.64
N LEU A 19 -9.23 -19.66 -4.01
CA LEU A 19 -9.65 -19.79 -2.61
C LEU A 19 -8.71 -19.04 -1.66
N ASP A 20 -7.39 -19.22 -1.82
CA ASP A 20 -6.38 -18.51 -1.01
C ASP A 20 -6.55 -16.99 -1.14
N LEU A 21 -6.67 -16.48 -2.37
CA LEU A 21 -6.87 -15.06 -2.64
C LEU A 21 -8.18 -14.57 -2.02
N LEU A 22 -9.29 -15.30 -2.16
CA LEU A 22 -10.57 -14.91 -1.57
C LEU A 22 -10.52 -14.87 -0.03
N MET A 23 -9.82 -15.81 0.60
CA MET A 23 -9.62 -15.81 2.05
C MET A 23 -8.79 -14.60 2.51
N LEU A 24 -7.65 -14.36 1.86
CA LEU A 24 -6.80 -13.19 2.14
C LEU A 24 -7.53 -11.88 1.86
N GLY A 25 -8.33 -11.84 0.79
CA GLY A 25 -9.18 -10.71 0.44
C GLY A 25 -10.21 -10.40 1.52
N SER A 26 -10.88 -11.46 2.02
CA SER A 26 -11.84 -11.35 3.12
C SER A 26 -11.19 -10.80 4.39
N GLN A 27 -9.98 -11.27 4.72
CA GLN A 27 -9.22 -10.75 5.85
C GLN A 27 -8.92 -9.25 5.70
N GLY A 28 -8.51 -8.79 4.51
CA GLY A 28 -8.27 -7.37 4.24
C GLY A 28 -9.53 -6.50 4.40
N GLN A 29 -10.66 -6.98 3.89
CA GLN A 29 -11.95 -6.30 4.03
C GLN A 29 -12.43 -6.24 5.49
N LEU A 30 -12.37 -7.38 6.20
CA LEU A 30 -12.71 -7.45 7.63
C LEU A 30 -11.81 -6.54 8.46
N TYR A 31 -10.52 -6.49 8.15
CA TYR A 31 -9.58 -5.62 8.84
C TYR A 31 -9.92 -4.14 8.62
N ALA A 32 -10.05 -3.70 7.35
CA ALA A 32 -10.26 -2.29 7.03
C ALA A 32 -11.60 -1.75 7.57
N TRP A 33 -12.69 -2.48 7.32
CA TRP A 33 -14.04 -2.05 7.71
C TRP A 33 -14.37 -2.41 9.16
N GLY A 34 -13.91 -3.57 9.63
CA GLY A 34 -14.12 -4.04 10.99
C GLY A 34 -13.36 -3.21 12.02
N LYS A 35 -12.15 -2.72 11.72
CA LYS A 35 -11.45 -1.75 12.58
C LYS A 35 -12.25 -0.48 12.78
N ASN A 36 -12.75 0.12 11.70
CA ASN A 36 -13.58 1.32 11.78
C ASN A 36 -14.84 1.10 12.63
N TRP A 37 -15.49 -0.05 12.46
CA TRP A 37 -16.65 -0.42 13.27
C TRP A 37 -16.29 -0.60 14.74
N LEU A 38 -15.21 -1.33 15.03
CA LEU A 38 -14.76 -1.63 16.38
C LEU A 38 -14.31 -0.35 17.11
N SER A 39 -13.54 0.51 16.45
CA SER A 39 -13.11 1.80 17.01
C SER A 39 -14.30 2.68 17.36
N LYS A 40 -15.31 2.75 16.49
CA LYS A 40 -16.56 3.47 16.77
C LYS A 40 -17.28 2.88 17.98
N ARG A 41 -17.36 1.55 18.06
CA ARG A 41 -18.08 0.85 19.13
C ARG A 41 -17.39 0.99 20.49
N LEU A 42 -16.06 0.97 20.53
CA LEU A 42 -15.29 1.02 21.78
C LEU A 42 -15.00 2.44 22.26
N SER A 43 -14.67 3.37 21.35
CA SER A 43 -14.27 4.72 21.75
C SER A 43 -15.39 5.76 21.59
N GLY A 44 -16.48 5.43 20.92
CA GLY A 44 -17.52 6.40 20.52
C GLY A 44 -17.04 7.41 19.46
N LYS A 45 -15.74 7.41 19.13
CA LYS A 45 -15.13 8.28 18.14
C LYS A 45 -15.06 7.57 16.79
N MET A 46 -15.30 8.33 15.74
CA MET A 46 -15.19 7.85 14.38
C MET A 46 -13.71 7.83 14.04
N GLY A 47 -13.01 6.68 14.01
CA GLY A 47 -11.65 6.51 13.43
C GLY A 47 -10.55 5.87 14.28
N TYR A 48 -9.33 5.76 13.74
CA TYR A 48 -8.21 5.04 14.37
C TYR A 48 -6.77 5.48 13.96
N THR A 49 -6.62 6.62 13.30
CA THR A 49 -5.32 7.22 12.88
C THR A 49 -4.66 8.06 13.98
N GLY A 50 -3.47 8.61 13.69
CA GLY A 50 -2.76 9.46 14.65
C GLY A 50 -3.57 10.67 15.10
N GLU A 51 -4.39 11.25 14.21
CA GLU A 51 -5.22 12.43 14.49
C GLU A 51 -6.26 12.22 15.61
N PHE A 52 -6.62 10.97 15.92
CA PHE A 52 -7.55 10.63 17.01
C PHE A 52 -7.07 11.09 18.37
N ASN A 53 -5.75 11.13 18.54
CA ASN A 53 -5.15 11.40 19.83
C ASN A 53 -5.03 12.89 20.12
N TYR A 54 -5.17 13.77 19.12
CA TYR A 54 -4.89 15.20 19.29
C TYR A 54 -5.87 16.17 18.62
N ALA A 55 -6.72 15.72 17.70
CA ALA A 55 -7.72 16.58 17.07
C ALA A 55 -8.99 16.71 17.92
N SER A 56 -9.68 17.85 17.83
CA SER A 56 -10.98 18.03 18.48
C SER A 56 -12.09 17.20 17.83
N ASP A 57 -13.09 16.78 18.61
CA ASP A 57 -14.23 16.03 18.08
C ASP A 57 -15.02 16.81 17.01
N ALA A 58 -15.07 18.15 17.14
CA ALA A 58 -15.72 19.03 16.16
C ALA A 58 -14.97 19.01 14.82
N TYR A 59 -13.63 19.04 14.84
CA TYR A 59 -12.81 18.91 13.66
C TYR A 59 -13.01 17.55 12.99
N LEU A 60 -12.94 16.47 13.77
CA LEU A 60 -13.13 15.10 13.26
C LEU A 60 -14.50 14.90 12.60
N ARG A 61 -15.58 15.41 13.22
CA ARG A 61 -16.93 15.36 12.61
C ARG A 61 -17.01 16.13 11.30
N LYS A 62 -16.33 17.28 11.21
CA LYS A 62 -16.30 18.08 9.97
C LYS A 62 -15.58 17.33 8.84
N GLN A 63 -14.41 16.77 9.12
CA GLN A 63 -13.61 16.05 8.12
C GLN A 63 -14.29 14.76 7.63
N THR A 64 -14.97 14.05 8.54
CA THR A 64 -15.59 12.74 8.24
C THR A 64 -16.98 12.84 7.59
N LYS A 65 -17.57 14.04 7.49
CA LYS A 65 -18.95 14.22 6.99
C LYS A 65 -19.17 13.66 5.58
N GLN A 66 -18.24 13.92 4.66
CA GLN A 66 -18.31 13.41 3.29
C GLN A 66 -18.13 11.88 3.25
N TYR A 67 -17.24 11.35 4.09
CA TYR A 67 -17.04 9.91 4.21
C TYR A 67 -18.33 9.21 4.64
N GLU A 68 -19.02 9.70 5.67
CA GLU A 68 -20.26 9.07 6.15
C GLU A 68 -21.35 9.06 5.07
N ALA A 69 -21.48 10.14 4.29
CA ALA A 69 -22.42 10.20 3.17
C ALA A 69 -22.10 9.17 2.07
N GLN A 70 -20.82 8.87 1.85
CA GLN A 70 -20.36 7.97 0.79
C GLN A 70 -20.02 6.55 1.26
N LYS A 71 -20.14 6.28 2.57
CA LYS A 71 -19.60 5.07 3.21
C LYS A 71 -20.05 3.80 2.52
N LYS A 72 -21.36 3.64 2.31
CA LYS A 72 -21.94 2.45 1.65
C LYS A 72 -21.38 2.24 0.23
N ALA A 73 -21.31 3.31 -0.57
CA ALA A 73 -20.77 3.26 -1.93
C ALA A 73 -19.26 2.97 -1.94
N ARG A 74 -18.50 3.48 -0.96
CA ARG A 74 -17.07 3.15 -0.78
C ARG A 74 -16.86 1.71 -0.37
N THR A 75 -17.68 1.17 0.55
CA THR A 75 -17.66 -0.25 0.93
C THR A 75 -17.96 -1.15 -0.27
N GLN A 76 -19.02 -0.88 -1.02
CA GLN A 76 -19.36 -1.68 -2.20
C GLN A 76 -18.23 -1.66 -3.24
N ARG A 77 -17.68 -0.48 -3.57
CA ARG A 77 -16.54 -0.37 -4.48
C ARG A 77 -15.33 -1.15 -3.98
N SER A 78 -15.05 -1.09 -2.68
CA SER A 78 -13.95 -1.83 -2.07
C SER A 78 -14.14 -3.35 -2.20
N LEU A 79 -15.35 -3.86 -1.95
CA LEU A 79 -15.65 -5.29 -2.13
C LEU A 79 -15.53 -5.71 -3.59
N TRP A 80 -16.08 -4.91 -4.51
CA TRP A 80 -16.00 -5.17 -5.95
C TRP A 80 -14.57 -5.20 -6.46
N VAL A 81 -13.75 -4.22 -6.08
CA VAL A 81 -12.35 -4.16 -6.51
C VAL A 81 -11.54 -5.28 -5.86
N GLY A 82 -11.71 -5.53 -4.56
CA GLY A 82 -10.96 -6.59 -3.86
C GLY A 82 -11.27 -7.98 -4.40
N TYR A 83 -12.54 -8.40 -4.35
CA TYR A 83 -12.94 -9.72 -4.85
C TYR A 83 -12.82 -9.82 -6.36
N GLY A 84 -13.15 -8.76 -7.10
CA GLY A 84 -13.00 -8.72 -8.55
C GLY A 84 -11.55 -8.92 -8.98
N ALA A 85 -10.58 -8.28 -8.31
CA ALA A 85 -9.16 -8.48 -8.60
C ALA A 85 -8.68 -9.89 -8.25
N ASN A 86 -9.20 -10.50 -7.19
CA ASN A 86 -8.87 -11.87 -6.78
C ASN A 86 -9.43 -12.93 -7.72
N ILE A 87 -10.61 -12.68 -8.29
CA ILE A 87 -11.18 -13.55 -9.34
C ILE A 87 -10.45 -13.32 -10.66
N ALA A 88 -10.12 -12.08 -10.99
CA ALA A 88 -9.46 -11.73 -12.23
C ALA A 88 -8.07 -12.36 -12.35
N LEU A 89 -7.27 -12.41 -11.28
CA LEU A 89 -5.89 -12.90 -11.36
C LEU A 89 -5.79 -14.37 -11.83
N PRO A 90 -6.47 -15.37 -11.22
CA PRO A 90 -6.50 -16.74 -11.72
C PRO A 90 -6.99 -16.83 -13.16
N LEU A 91 -8.04 -16.07 -13.53
CA LEU A 91 -8.55 -16.06 -14.91
C LEU A 91 -7.54 -15.49 -15.91
N LEU A 92 -6.78 -14.46 -15.51
CA LEU A 92 -5.71 -13.87 -16.30
C LEU A 92 -4.48 -14.77 -16.42
N ILE A 93 -4.27 -15.69 -15.48
CA ILE A 93 -3.19 -16.70 -15.55
C ILE A 93 -3.65 -17.88 -16.42
N VAL A 94 -4.85 -18.40 -16.18
CA VAL A 94 -5.45 -19.55 -16.89
C VAL A 94 -5.68 -19.24 -18.37
N GLY A 95 -6.29 -18.10 -18.68
CA GLY A 95 -6.66 -17.74 -20.05
C GLY A 95 -5.49 -17.84 -21.03
N PRO A 96 -4.37 -17.14 -20.78
CA PRO A 96 -3.19 -17.20 -21.64
C PRO A 96 -2.38 -18.52 -21.55
N LEU A 97 -2.37 -19.21 -20.40
CA LEU A 97 -1.62 -20.46 -20.24
C LEU A 97 -2.33 -21.67 -20.88
N LEU A 98 -3.66 -21.75 -20.79
CA LEU A 98 -4.45 -22.83 -21.38
C LEU A 98 -4.72 -22.59 -22.87
N ARG A 99 -4.95 -21.33 -23.29
CA ARG A 99 -5.28 -21.01 -24.69
C ARG A 99 -4.03 -20.73 -25.52
N ASN A 100 -3.02 -21.59 -25.42
CA ASN A 100 -1.72 -21.49 -26.07
C ASN A 100 -1.81 -21.47 -27.62
N LYS A 101 -2.34 -20.37 -28.18
CA LYS A 101 -2.38 -19.98 -29.58
C LYS A 101 -2.13 -18.48 -29.64
N GLY A 102 -0.85 -18.12 -29.78
CA GLY A 102 -0.40 -16.87 -30.40
C GLY A 102 -1.24 -15.60 -30.16
N ILE A 103 -1.48 -15.18 -28.92
CA ILE A 103 -1.94 -13.81 -28.66
C ILE A 103 -0.79 -12.89 -29.11
N LYS A 104 -0.87 -12.35 -30.33
CA LYS A 104 0.16 -11.45 -30.88
C LYS A 104 0.39 -10.31 -29.88
N SER A 105 1.64 -9.96 -29.62
CA SER A 105 2.09 -8.93 -28.67
C SER A 105 1.73 -7.49 -29.08
N GLY A 106 0.64 -7.30 -29.84
CA GLY A 106 0.29 -6.04 -30.50
C GLY A 106 -0.43 -5.01 -29.63
N GLY A 107 -0.79 -5.35 -28.39
CA GLY A 107 -1.37 -4.40 -27.44
C GLY A 107 -0.34 -3.95 -26.39
N ILE A 108 -0.15 -2.63 -26.28
CA ILE A 108 0.83 -1.95 -25.39
C ILE A 108 0.74 -2.40 -23.90
N GLY A 109 -0.38 -3.01 -23.46
CA GLY A 109 -0.55 -3.58 -22.12
C GLY A 109 -0.40 -5.12 -22.01
N PHE A 110 -0.94 -5.89 -22.95
CA PHE A 110 -1.01 -7.36 -22.84
C PHE A 110 0.34 -8.06 -23.06
N GLY A 111 1.22 -7.50 -23.90
CA GLY A 111 2.56 -8.04 -24.13
C GLY A 111 3.45 -7.98 -22.88
N LYS A 112 3.30 -6.94 -22.05
CA LYS A 112 4.00 -6.80 -20.76
C LYS A 112 3.40 -7.71 -19.69
N LEU A 113 2.08 -7.89 -19.68
CA LEU A 113 1.42 -8.85 -18.78
C LEU A 113 1.96 -10.28 -18.99
N LYS A 114 2.24 -10.68 -20.22
CA LYS A 114 2.85 -12.00 -20.51
C LYS A 114 4.21 -12.21 -19.86
N GLN A 115 5.02 -11.16 -19.73
CA GLN A 115 6.31 -11.23 -19.02
C GLN A 115 6.12 -11.43 -17.51
N LEU A 116 4.96 -11.06 -16.97
CA LEU A 116 4.60 -11.25 -15.58
C LEU A 116 4.00 -12.64 -15.33
N ILE A 117 3.50 -13.36 -16.35
CA ILE A 117 2.88 -14.69 -16.15
C ILE A 117 3.83 -15.70 -15.49
N PRO A 118 5.11 -15.86 -15.90
CA PRO A 118 6.03 -16.76 -15.21
C PRO A 118 6.31 -16.34 -13.75
N ILE A 119 6.22 -15.04 -13.50
CA ILE A 119 6.47 -14.40 -12.19
C ILE A 119 5.25 -14.58 -11.26
N LEU A 120 4.05 -14.57 -11.82
CA LEU A 120 2.76 -14.79 -11.16
C LEU A 120 2.37 -16.28 -11.12
N ASN A 121 3.19 -17.16 -11.69
CA ASN A 121 2.87 -18.57 -11.82
C ASN A 121 2.87 -19.26 -10.44
N TYR A 122 1.73 -19.81 -10.07
CA TYR A 122 1.54 -20.67 -8.91
C TYR A 122 2.00 -22.10 -9.21
N THR A 123 3.24 -22.25 -9.67
CA THR A 123 3.79 -23.55 -10.11
C THR A 123 3.88 -24.53 -8.94
N ASN A 124 4.13 -24.02 -7.74
CA ASN A 124 4.19 -24.79 -6.51
C ASN A 124 2.98 -24.42 -5.63
N ALA A 125 1.98 -25.28 -5.56
CA ALA A 125 0.75 -25.04 -4.79
C ALA A 125 1.01 -24.89 -3.27
N ILE A 126 2.21 -25.23 -2.81
CA ILE A 126 2.66 -25.11 -1.42
C ILE A 126 3.06 -23.65 -1.10
N PHE A 127 3.51 -22.87 -2.08
CA PHE A 127 4.04 -21.53 -1.85
C PHE A 127 3.45 -20.49 -2.80
N MET A 128 2.83 -19.46 -2.22
CA MET A 128 2.36 -18.31 -2.98
C MET A 128 3.53 -17.48 -3.51
N SER A 129 3.52 -17.19 -4.81
CA SER A 129 4.47 -16.24 -5.39
C SER A 129 4.33 -14.88 -4.71
N LYS A 130 5.45 -14.25 -4.36
CA LYS A 130 5.46 -12.90 -3.78
C LYS A 130 4.69 -11.88 -4.63
N TRP A 131 4.63 -12.08 -5.94
CA TRP A 131 3.93 -11.15 -6.84
C TRP A 131 2.42 -11.36 -6.85
N VAL A 132 1.97 -12.59 -6.62
CA VAL A 132 0.56 -12.90 -6.33
C VAL A 132 0.17 -12.27 -4.99
N MET A 133 1.05 -12.33 -4.00
CA MET A 133 0.84 -11.67 -2.72
C MET A 133 0.80 -10.14 -2.86
N LEU A 134 1.71 -9.53 -3.63
CA LEU A 134 1.66 -8.09 -3.93
C LEU A 134 0.34 -7.70 -4.62
N TRP A 135 -0.13 -8.50 -5.58
CA TRP A 135 -1.42 -8.26 -6.22
C TRP A 135 -2.56 -8.25 -5.19
N ASN A 136 -2.62 -9.29 -4.36
CA ASN A 136 -3.62 -9.36 -3.29
C ASN A 136 -3.52 -8.16 -2.35
N ASP A 137 -2.33 -7.81 -1.92
CA ASP A 137 -2.11 -6.69 -1.00
C ASP A 137 -2.55 -5.37 -1.63
N VAL A 138 -2.22 -5.10 -2.88
CA VAL A 138 -2.62 -3.85 -3.55
C VAL A 138 -4.14 -3.73 -3.64
N PHE A 139 -4.83 -4.78 -4.11
CA PHE A 139 -6.25 -4.71 -4.40
C PHE A 139 -7.18 -5.01 -3.22
N ASN A 140 -6.74 -5.81 -2.25
CA ASN A 140 -7.57 -6.16 -1.09
C ASN A 140 -7.13 -5.46 0.18
N TRP A 141 -5.83 -5.34 0.41
CA TRP A 141 -5.34 -4.71 1.63
C TRP A 141 -5.33 -3.18 1.47
N SER A 142 -4.55 -2.66 0.52
CA SER A 142 -4.43 -1.22 0.28
C SER A 142 -5.73 -0.58 -0.17
N PHE A 143 -6.34 -1.10 -1.24
CA PHE A 143 -7.55 -0.47 -1.76
C PHE A 143 -8.71 -0.47 -0.75
N ALA A 144 -8.84 -1.52 0.07
CA ALA A 144 -9.82 -1.53 1.15
C ALA A 144 -9.50 -0.50 2.24
N ASN A 145 -8.24 -0.42 2.67
CA ASN A 145 -7.82 0.59 3.63
C ASN A 145 -8.00 2.02 3.10
N PHE A 146 -7.69 2.29 1.83
CA PHE A 146 -7.96 3.59 1.19
C PHE A 146 -9.45 3.88 1.07
N SER A 147 -10.26 2.88 0.74
CA SER A 147 -11.71 3.03 0.68
C SER A 147 -12.33 3.25 2.06
N ALA A 148 -11.74 2.69 3.10
CA ALA A 148 -12.15 2.85 4.49
C ALA A 148 -11.59 4.11 5.17
N ALA A 149 -10.59 4.77 4.57
CA ALA A 149 -10.00 6.01 5.08
C ALA A 149 -10.97 7.20 4.99
N ARG A 150 -11.07 7.98 6.05
CA ARG A 150 -12.24 8.85 6.28
C ARG A 150 -11.99 10.30 5.90
N ASP A 151 -10.73 10.69 5.80
CA ASP A 151 -10.29 11.98 5.31
C ASP A 151 -8.96 11.86 4.56
N LYS A 152 -8.47 13.01 4.09
CA LYS A 152 -7.23 13.14 3.33
C LYS A 152 -5.97 12.76 4.13
N HIS A 153 -5.99 12.95 5.45
CA HIS A 153 -4.85 12.63 6.30
C HIS A 153 -4.74 11.13 6.43
N GLU A 154 -5.84 10.44 6.75
CA GLU A 154 -5.87 8.97 6.80
C GLU A 154 -5.43 8.33 5.48
N VAL A 155 -5.92 8.85 4.35
CA VAL A 155 -5.51 8.35 3.02
C VAL A 155 -4.00 8.50 2.82
N ARG A 156 -3.43 9.65 3.22
CA ARG A 156 -1.99 9.88 3.15
C ARG A 156 -1.22 8.94 4.08
N GLU A 157 -1.66 8.74 5.33
CA GLU A 157 -0.98 7.83 6.26
C GLU A 157 -0.97 6.41 5.70
N ARG A 158 -2.10 5.94 5.17
CA ARG A 158 -2.21 4.65 4.49
C ARG A 158 -1.32 4.57 3.26
N LEU A 159 -1.20 5.65 2.50
CA LEU A 159 -0.41 5.66 1.27
C LEU A 159 1.07 5.49 1.59
N TRP A 160 1.56 6.18 2.60
CA TRP A 160 2.93 6.02 3.08
C TRP A 160 3.17 4.68 3.76
N GLU A 161 2.24 4.22 4.60
CA GLU A 161 2.36 2.93 5.29
C GLU A 161 2.40 1.78 4.29
N HIS A 162 1.43 1.68 3.39
CA HIS A 162 1.40 0.62 2.37
C HIS A 162 2.47 0.82 1.30
N GLY A 163 2.70 2.05 0.84
CA GLY A 163 3.72 2.34 -0.16
C GLY A 163 5.13 1.99 0.32
N SER A 164 5.46 2.33 1.57
CA SER A 164 6.74 1.96 2.17
C SER A 164 6.83 0.46 2.40
N PHE A 165 5.80 -0.18 2.95
CA PHE A 165 5.76 -1.62 3.12
C PHE A 165 5.98 -2.33 1.77
N TYR A 166 5.29 -1.91 0.71
CA TYR A 166 5.45 -2.50 -0.61
C TYR A 166 6.81 -2.25 -1.21
N PHE A 167 7.33 -1.02 -1.08
CA PHE A 167 8.66 -0.69 -1.52
C PHE A 167 9.68 -1.60 -0.84
N PHE A 168 9.71 -1.67 0.49
CA PHE A 168 10.73 -2.45 1.18
C PHE A 168 10.55 -3.97 1.03
N PHE A 169 9.33 -4.48 1.18
CA PHE A 169 9.06 -5.91 1.17
C PHE A 169 9.15 -6.53 -0.24
N TYR A 170 8.57 -5.89 -1.25
CA TYR A 170 8.51 -6.47 -2.60
C TYR A 170 9.67 -6.03 -3.49
N PHE A 171 10.07 -4.75 -3.41
CA PHE A 171 11.13 -4.19 -4.26
C PHE A 171 12.47 -4.09 -3.54
N GLY A 172 12.47 -3.79 -2.24
CA GLY A 172 13.65 -3.56 -1.42
C GLY A 172 14.48 -4.82 -1.30
N ASP A 173 13.85 -5.97 -1.06
CA ASP A 173 14.53 -7.27 -1.11
C ASP A 173 15.22 -7.51 -2.46
N VAL A 174 14.54 -7.26 -3.58
CA VAL A 174 15.12 -7.44 -4.92
C VAL A 174 16.29 -6.49 -5.16
N LEU A 175 16.15 -5.23 -4.75
CA LEU A 175 17.16 -4.20 -4.93
C LEU A 175 18.39 -4.47 -4.05
N LEU A 176 18.19 -4.74 -2.76
CA LEU A 176 19.26 -5.00 -1.80
C LEU A 176 19.96 -6.32 -2.07
N SER A 177 19.21 -7.40 -2.31
CA SER A 177 19.78 -8.68 -2.72
C SER A 177 20.54 -8.53 -4.04
N GLY A 178 20.02 -7.70 -4.95
CA GLY A 178 20.67 -7.46 -6.22
C GLY A 178 21.99 -6.68 -6.10
N LEU A 179 21.99 -5.58 -5.34
CA LEU A 179 23.21 -4.81 -5.05
C LEU A 179 24.23 -5.67 -4.29
N GLY A 180 23.78 -6.48 -3.33
CA GLY A 180 24.62 -7.42 -2.60
C GLY A 180 25.26 -8.47 -3.52
N ALA A 181 24.47 -9.04 -4.44
CA ALA A 181 24.98 -9.97 -5.44
C ALA A 181 26.01 -9.32 -6.38
N GLN A 182 25.78 -8.08 -6.81
CA GLN A 182 26.76 -7.33 -7.62
C GLN A 182 28.04 -7.02 -6.84
N ALA A 183 27.93 -6.64 -5.58
CA ALA A 183 29.09 -6.41 -4.72
C ALA A 183 29.91 -7.69 -4.52
N LEU A 184 29.24 -8.82 -4.25
CA LEU A 184 29.87 -10.14 -4.18
C LEU A 184 30.54 -10.50 -5.51
N ALA A 185 29.86 -10.34 -6.65
CA ALA A 185 30.43 -10.63 -7.96
C ALA A 185 31.71 -9.82 -8.23
N LYS A 186 31.72 -8.53 -7.87
CA LYS A 186 32.92 -7.68 -7.95
C LYS A 186 34.05 -8.21 -7.06
N GLN A 187 33.74 -8.64 -5.84
CA GLN A 187 34.73 -9.20 -4.91
C GLN A 187 35.32 -10.52 -5.43
N PHE A 188 34.50 -11.42 -5.99
CA PHE A 188 34.96 -12.66 -6.62
C PHE A 188 35.88 -12.39 -7.81
N LYS A 189 35.50 -11.44 -8.68
CA LYS A 189 36.32 -11.03 -9.83
C LYS A 189 37.67 -10.47 -9.37
N ALA A 190 37.69 -9.64 -8.33
CA ALA A 190 38.92 -9.08 -7.77
C ALA A 190 39.86 -10.16 -7.19
N GLN A 191 39.31 -11.30 -6.74
CA GLN A 191 40.09 -12.44 -6.23
C GLN A 191 40.50 -13.45 -7.30
N GLY A 192 40.25 -13.17 -8.59
CA GLY A 192 40.51 -14.11 -9.69
C GLY A 192 39.61 -15.36 -9.69
N ARG A 193 38.52 -15.35 -8.91
CA ARG A 193 37.61 -16.50 -8.76
C ARG A 193 36.37 -16.32 -9.64
N LYS A 194 35.92 -17.38 -10.29
CA LYS A 194 34.62 -17.38 -10.98
C LYS A 194 33.51 -17.56 -9.94
N MET A 195 32.54 -16.65 -9.95
CA MET A 195 31.34 -16.79 -9.13
C MET A 195 30.53 -18.00 -9.62
N PRO A 196 29.99 -18.86 -8.74
CA PRO A 196 29.14 -19.96 -9.17
C PRO A 196 27.95 -19.43 -9.99
N LEU A 197 27.90 -19.82 -11.27
CA LEU A 197 26.93 -19.35 -12.28
C LEU A 197 25.45 -19.58 -11.90
N SER A 198 25.18 -20.40 -10.88
CA SER A 198 23.83 -20.64 -10.36
C SER A 198 23.24 -19.48 -9.55
N LEU A 199 24.05 -18.51 -9.10
CA LEU A 199 23.61 -17.39 -8.27
C LEU A 199 23.23 -16.12 -9.05
N VAL A 200 23.50 -16.07 -10.36
CA VAL A 200 23.28 -14.87 -11.19
C VAL A 200 22.62 -15.27 -12.52
N LYS A 201 21.39 -15.79 -12.46
CA LYS A 201 20.50 -15.58 -13.60
C LYS A 201 20.00 -14.13 -13.50
N HIS A 202 19.98 -13.40 -14.60
CA HIS A 202 19.37 -12.07 -14.64
C HIS A 202 17.93 -12.23 -15.10
N HIS A 203 16.95 -11.77 -14.32
CA HIS A 203 15.61 -11.55 -14.85
C HIS A 203 15.47 -10.08 -15.25
N LYS A 204 15.11 -9.84 -16.51
CA LYS A 204 14.58 -8.54 -16.92
C LYS A 204 13.16 -8.44 -16.38
N VAL A 205 12.95 -7.64 -15.35
CA VAL A 205 11.61 -7.26 -14.86
C VAL A 205 11.37 -5.83 -15.33
N LEU A 206 10.34 -5.63 -16.17
CA LEU A 206 9.98 -4.31 -16.72
C LEU A 206 11.12 -3.57 -17.44
N GLY A 207 12.03 -4.32 -18.10
CA GLY A 207 13.18 -3.76 -18.82
C GLY A 207 14.41 -3.48 -17.95
N LEU A 208 14.27 -3.50 -16.62
CA LEU A 208 15.39 -3.40 -15.69
C LEU A 208 16.06 -4.77 -15.52
N ARG A 209 17.38 -4.83 -15.73
CA ARG A 209 18.20 -6.00 -15.34
C ARG A 209 18.30 -6.01 -13.82
N LEU A 210 17.29 -6.57 -13.16
CA LEU A 210 17.34 -6.80 -11.73
C LEU A 210 18.19 -8.05 -11.51
N PRO A 211 19.25 -7.98 -10.69
CA PRO A 211 19.93 -9.20 -10.29
C PRO A 211 18.92 -10.03 -9.51
N ILE A 212 18.80 -11.32 -9.84
CA ILE A 212 17.89 -12.20 -9.12
C ILE A 212 18.25 -12.11 -7.64
N ALA A 213 17.22 -11.99 -6.79
CA ALA A 213 17.38 -12.18 -5.37
C ALA A 213 18.18 -13.47 -5.22
N THR A 214 19.42 -13.38 -4.72
CA THR A 214 20.16 -14.57 -4.32
C THR A 214 19.18 -15.33 -3.46
N HIS A 215 18.66 -16.46 -3.95
CA HIS A 215 17.83 -17.29 -3.12
C HIS A 215 18.75 -17.61 -1.96
N LEU A 216 18.53 -16.98 -0.80
CA LEU A 216 19.27 -17.30 0.41
C LEU A 216 19.25 -18.82 0.59
N ASN A 217 18.11 -19.44 0.22
CA ASN A 217 17.95 -20.87 0.05
C ASN A 217 18.96 -21.54 -0.88
N SER A 218 19.24 -21.01 -2.07
CA SER A 218 20.29 -21.54 -2.96
C SER A 218 21.69 -21.42 -2.37
N ILE A 219 21.96 -20.39 -1.56
CA ILE A 219 23.21 -20.29 -0.80
C ILE A 219 23.22 -21.35 0.33
N TYR A 220 22.09 -21.56 1.02
CA TYR A 220 21.95 -22.60 2.04
C TYR A 220 22.04 -24.02 1.47
N GLU A 221 21.51 -24.25 0.27
CA GLU A 221 21.58 -25.51 -0.47
C GLU A 221 23.01 -25.75 -0.99
N ALA A 222 23.68 -24.73 -1.52
CA ALA A 222 25.03 -24.85 -2.07
C ALA A 222 26.13 -25.01 -1.01
N VAL A 223 25.97 -24.34 0.13
CA VAL A 223 26.99 -24.31 1.20
C VAL A 223 26.69 -25.38 2.27
N GLY A 224 25.52 -26.00 2.21
CA GLY A 224 24.99 -26.83 3.29
C GLY A 224 24.67 -26.03 4.55
N ARG A 225 24.14 -26.68 5.58
CA ARG A 225 23.91 -26.07 6.91
C ARG A 225 25.21 -25.79 7.68
N GLN A 226 26.33 -25.52 7.00
CA GLN A 226 27.62 -25.23 7.62
C GLN A 226 27.64 -23.77 8.10
N PRO A 227 27.41 -23.50 9.40
CA PRO A 227 27.20 -22.13 9.89
C PRO A 227 28.48 -21.30 9.85
N ASN A 228 29.63 -21.98 9.81
CA ASN A 228 30.95 -21.37 9.80
C ASN A 228 31.40 -20.92 8.41
N HIS A 229 30.74 -21.36 7.34
CA HIS A 229 31.12 -20.98 5.99
C HIS A 229 30.91 -19.48 5.76
N TRP A 230 31.90 -18.81 5.17
CA TRP A 230 31.89 -17.36 5.05
C TRP A 230 30.73 -16.83 4.19
N LEU A 231 30.33 -17.54 3.12
CA LEU A 231 29.13 -17.23 2.33
C LEU A 231 27.86 -17.26 3.17
N TYR A 232 27.73 -18.24 4.08
CA TYR A 232 26.60 -18.32 5.01
C TYR A 232 26.58 -17.10 5.94
N LYS A 233 27.73 -16.74 6.51
CA LYS A 233 27.87 -15.55 7.37
C LYS A 233 27.54 -14.26 6.62
N ALA A 234 28.02 -14.10 5.39
CA ALA A 234 27.75 -12.93 4.55
C ALA A 234 26.27 -12.83 4.20
N ALA A 235 25.65 -13.94 3.78
CA ALA A 235 24.24 -13.98 3.41
C ALA A 235 23.32 -13.72 4.63
N ARG A 236 23.64 -14.31 5.80
CA ARG A 236 22.95 -14.03 7.06
C ARG A 236 23.07 -12.58 7.49
N ARG A 237 24.26 -11.97 7.40
CA ARG A 237 24.46 -10.54 7.69
C ARG A 237 23.65 -9.65 6.76
N ASN A 238 23.62 -9.97 5.46
CA ASN A 238 22.82 -9.24 4.49
C ASN A 238 21.32 -9.35 4.83
N PHE A 239 20.82 -10.55 5.15
CA PHE A 239 19.43 -10.73 5.60
C PHE A 239 19.09 -9.85 6.82
N TRP A 240 19.90 -9.89 7.88
CA TRP A 240 19.65 -9.07 9.07
C TRP A 240 19.79 -7.56 8.80
N ALA A 241 20.77 -7.15 8.00
CA ALA A 241 20.92 -5.75 7.60
C ALA A 241 19.71 -5.26 6.77
N GLY A 242 19.20 -6.10 5.86
CA GLY A 242 17.99 -5.82 5.09
C GLY A 242 16.74 -5.73 5.96
N LEU A 243 16.58 -6.65 6.93
CA LEU A 243 15.47 -6.65 7.87
C LEU A 243 15.49 -5.42 8.79
N LEU A 244 16.65 -5.09 9.35
CA LEU A 244 16.84 -3.91 10.20
C LEU A 244 16.65 -2.62 9.41
N GLY A 245 17.24 -2.53 8.20
CA GLY A 245 17.09 -1.38 7.32
C GLY A 245 15.64 -1.15 6.91
N THR A 246 14.91 -2.22 6.58
CA THR A 246 13.47 -2.19 6.28
C THR A 246 12.66 -1.73 7.48
N SER A 247 12.90 -2.32 8.66
CA SER A 247 12.18 -1.97 9.89
C SER A 247 12.42 -0.51 10.29
N LEU A 248 13.66 -0.05 10.23
CA LEU A 248 14.03 1.33 10.52
C LEU A 248 13.44 2.30 9.49
N GLY A 249 13.51 1.97 8.20
CA GLY A 249 12.92 2.78 7.13
C GLY A 249 11.41 2.97 7.31
N MET A 250 10.68 1.88 7.58
CA MET A 250 9.25 1.95 7.88
C MET A 250 8.95 2.77 9.13
N ALA A 251 9.74 2.61 10.20
CA ALA A 251 9.57 3.37 11.44
C ALA A 251 9.78 4.88 11.22
N LEU A 252 10.83 5.27 10.51
CA LEU A 252 11.14 6.68 10.21
C LEU A 252 10.05 7.32 9.34
N ILE A 253 9.57 6.62 8.32
CA ILE A 253 8.46 7.10 7.48
C ILE A 253 7.20 7.32 8.32
N LYS A 254 6.88 6.37 9.21
CA LYS A 254 5.73 6.48 10.10
C LYS A 254 5.85 7.66 11.07
N ILE A 255 7.01 7.84 11.71
CA ILE A 255 7.27 8.97 12.60
C ILE A 255 7.16 10.30 11.84
N GLY A 256 7.82 10.41 10.69
CA GLY A 256 7.79 11.61 9.86
C GLY A 256 6.38 11.96 9.39
N ASN A 257 5.60 10.97 8.95
CA ASN A 257 4.21 11.19 8.56
C ASN A 257 3.34 11.62 9.76
N ASN A 258 3.51 11.01 10.93
CA ASN A 258 2.75 11.41 12.13
C ASN A 258 3.06 12.85 12.56
N ILE A 259 4.33 13.27 12.54
CA ILE A 259 4.74 14.65 12.83
C ILE A 259 4.11 15.62 11.83
N TYR A 260 4.13 15.27 10.54
CA TYR A 260 3.51 16.07 9.50
C TYR A 260 1.99 16.18 9.67
N THR A 261 1.29 15.07 9.95
CA THR A 261 -0.15 15.07 10.24
C THR A 261 -0.46 15.98 11.42
N TYR A 262 0.28 15.84 12.52
CA TYR A 262 0.11 16.65 13.71
C TYR A 262 0.20 18.15 13.43
N ARG A 263 1.28 18.58 12.75
CA ARG A 263 1.47 20.00 12.40
C ARG A 263 0.35 20.53 11.49
N THR A 264 -0.08 19.72 10.54
CA THR A 264 -1.10 20.12 9.56
C THR A 264 -2.47 20.27 10.23
N VAL A 265 -2.87 19.31 11.07
CA VAL A 265 -4.15 19.35 11.79
C VAL A 265 -4.21 20.56 12.73
N GLN A 266 -3.13 20.81 13.48
CA GLN A 266 -3.05 21.98 14.38
C GLN A 266 -3.22 23.31 13.61
N ALA A 267 -2.55 23.45 12.46
CA ALA A 267 -2.70 24.64 11.62
C ALA A 267 -4.12 24.79 11.04
N GLU A 268 -4.76 23.68 10.65
CA GLU A 268 -6.14 23.68 10.14
C GLU A 268 -7.17 24.01 11.23
N GLU A 269 -6.97 23.53 12.46
CA GLU A 269 -7.83 23.88 13.60
C GLU A 269 -7.68 25.36 13.98
N GLN A 270 -6.45 25.87 14.06
CA GLN A 270 -6.18 27.29 14.37
C GLN A 270 -6.75 28.24 13.31
N SER A 271 -6.56 27.94 12.02
CA SER A 271 -7.16 28.74 10.93
C SER A 271 -8.68 28.66 10.90
N GLY A 272 -9.25 27.49 11.25
CA GLY A 272 -10.69 27.32 11.42
C GLY A 272 -11.27 28.15 12.57
N LEU A 273 -10.54 28.29 13.67
CA LEU A 273 -10.90 29.14 14.80
C LEU A 273 -10.77 30.63 14.48
N ALA A 274 -9.69 31.04 13.80
CA ALA A 274 -9.51 32.41 13.34
C ALA A 274 -10.67 32.86 12.43
N ASN A 275 -11.07 32.04 11.47
CA ASN A 275 -12.21 32.35 10.58
C ASN A 275 -13.55 32.45 11.34
N LYS A 276 -13.76 31.67 12.40
CA LYS A 276 -14.95 31.80 13.25
C LYS A 276 -14.91 33.08 14.10
N GLN A 277 -13.76 33.48 14.62
CA GLN A 277 -13.62 34.75 15.35
C GLN A 277 -13.86 35.97 14.45
N PHE A 278 -13.43 35.92 13.19
CA PHE A 278 -13.74 36.96 12.18
C PHE A 278 -15.23 37.01 11.82
N GLN A 279 -15.96 35.89 11.84
CA GLN A 279 -17.40 35.87 11.62
C GLN A 279 -18.24 36.35 12.82
N VAL A 280 -17.68 36.37 14.03
CA VAL A 280 -18.39 36.79 15.26
C VAL A 280 -18.26 38.31 15.53
N LYS A 281 -17.58 39.08 14.68
CA LYS A 281 -17.54 40.56 14.76
C LYS A 281 -17.73 41.24 13.41
N VAL A 282 -18.98 41.30 12.97
CA VAL A 282 -19.60 42.57 12.60
C VAL A 282 -21.04 42.47 13.12
N PRO A 283 -21.40 43.03 14.29
CA PRO A 283 -22.80 43.38 14.47
C PRO A 283 -23.16 44.20 13.24
N GLN A 284 -24.16 43.76 12.47
CA GLN A 284 -24.82 44.66 11.55
C GLN A 284 -25.27 45.82 12.43
N VAL A 285 -24.47 46.90 12.45
CA VAL A 285 -24.95 48.21 12.82
C VAL A 285 -26.04 48.41 11.80
N GLY A 286 -27.28 48.17 12.25
CA GLY A 286 -28.46 48.34 11.44
C GLY A 286 -28.29 49.67 10.75
N VAL A 287 -28.44 49.65 9.43
CA VAL A 287 -28.58 50.87 8.63
C VAL A 287 -29.58 51.72 9.40
N ALA A 288 -29.07 52.78 10.03
CA ALA A 288 -29.89 53.66 10.85
C ALA A 288 -31.02 54.11 9.93
N THR A 289 -32.26 53.81 10.33
CA THR A 289 -33.43 54.33 9.65
C THR A 289 -33.27 55.85 9.50
N PRO A 290 -33.66 56.45 8.36
CA PRO A 290 -33.49 57.89 8.10
C PRO A 290 -34.06 58.82 9.18
N GLN A 291 -34.89 58.29 10.09
CA GLN A 291 -35.48 59.00 11.22
C GLN A 291 -34.47 59.36 12.33
N LEU A 292 -33.41 58.57 12.53
CA LEU A 292 -32.38 58.88 13.55
C LEU A 292 -31.44 60.00 13.11
N VAL A 293 -31.21 60.18 11.80
CA VAL A 293 -30.39 61.28 11.26
C VAL A 293 -31.10 62.64 11.42
N GLN A 294 -32.44 62.68 11.36
CA GLN A 294 -33.20 63.91 11.60
C GLN A 294 -33.14 64.40 13.06
N TYR A 295 -33.07 63.48 14.03
CA TYR A 295 -32.97 63.85 15.43
C TYR A 295 -31.63 64.49 15.80
N PHE A 296 -30.52 64.02 15.20
CA PHE A 296 -29.20 64.61 15.44
C PHE A 296 -28.98 65.96 14.73
N ASN A 297 -29.60 66.17 13.56
CA ASN A 297 -29.51 67.47 12.88
C ASN A 297 -30.35 68.58 13.55
N GLN A 298 -31.39 68.25 14.33
CA GLN A 298 -32.13 69.26 15.10
C GLN A 298 -31.42 69.67 16.40
N ALA A 299 -30.59 68.79 16.97
CA ALA A 299 -29.80 69.10 18.16
C ALA A 299 -28.60 70.03 17.87
N ALA A 300 -28.09 70.04 16.63
CA ALA A 300 -26.97 70.89 16.22
C ALA A 300 -27.35 72.34 15.84
N VAL A 301 -28.65 72.66 15.77
CA VAL A 301 -29.15 74.01 15.41
C VAL A 301 -29.62 74.80 16.65
N ARG A 302 -29.53 74.21 17.86
CA ARG A 302 -29.88 74.87 19.12
C ARG A 302 -28.75 74.90 20.16
N GLY A 303 -27.50 74.77 19.71
CA GLY A 303 -26.29 75.02 20.50
C GLY A 303 -25.59 76.27 20.03
#